data_AF-A0A533RTP6-F1
#
_entry.id   AF-A0A533RTP6-F1
#
_cell.length_a   1.000
_cell.length_b   1.000
_cell.length_c   1.000
_cell.angle_alpha   90.00
_cell.angle_beta   90.00
_cell.angle_gamma   90.00
#
_symmetry.space_group_name_H-M   'P 1'
#
loop_
_entity.id
_entity.type
_entity.pdbx_description
1 polymer ?
#
loop_
_entity_poly.entity_id
_entity_poly.type
_entity_poly.pdbx_seq_one_letter_code
_entity_poly.pdbx_strand_id
1 'polypeptide(L)'
;VAERARRTVSDFETQLSFAENVATEDRALIKIEEMGEALAIPGIYGRLRELVKLTPSYRNALEATAGGWMKALVVKDLETARRCVESLKRTKLGRIKIIPLEDLRKLKPITPPEVKGIAGVAASFVKCNQMFRPAVRFIFGDTLIAADENAAFAASRKGYRTVTAEGDLYEAGGVMESGYYRVSIDISQLIPSDEHVSSLNEAVARLEGILKQRERSIEAVDEEIGRLREELVRREATVERFKQEIAGMARSIERVQGNLNQLSTRIDELNKERESEVDFLEKGRGERTGILKQIAELERRSASIRSTVKPSAVTEVESKTVELINEVNLTQQELTKLDSDFT
;
A
#
# COMPACT_ATOMS: atom_id res chain seq x y z
N VAL A 1 34.68 -12.03 -5.88
CA VAL A 1 33.24 -12.05 -6.25
C VAL A 1 33.04 -12.25 -7.75
N ALA A 2 33.65 -11.42 -8.61
CA ALA A 2 33.55 -11.55 -10.07
C ALA A 2 34.06 -12.88 -10.66
N GLU A 3 35.08 -13.49 -10.05
CA GLU A 3 35.62 -14.79 -10.51
C GLU A 3 34.70 -15.97 -10.16
N ARG A 4 34.05 -15.92 -8.99
CA ARG A 4 32.97 -16.87 -8.63
C ARG A 4 31.78 -16.73 -9.56
N ALA A 5 31.37 -15.49 -9.87
CA ALA A 5 30.28 -15.23 -10.81
C ALA A 5 30.57 -15.77 -12.21
N ARG A 6 31.79 -15.60 -12.74
CA ARG A 6 32.18 -16.17 -14.05
C ARG A 6 32.20 -17.69 -14.07
N ARG A 7 32.65 -18.33 -12.98
CA ARG A 7 32.63 -19.78 -12.87
C ARG A 7 31.21 -20.33 -12.81
N THR A 8 30.35 -19.69 -12.03
CA THR A 8 28.93 -20.03 -11.96
C THR A 8 28.23 -19.80 -13.31
N VAL A 9 28.53 -18.74 -14.04
CA VAL A 9 27.99 -18.49 -15.39
C VAL A 9 28.45 -19.56 -16.38
N SER A 10 29.74 -19.95 -16.38
CA SER A 10 30.24 -21.04 -17.24
C SER A 10 29.62 -22.41 -16.88
N ASP A 11 29.43 -22.69 -15.59
CA ASP A 11 28.74 -23.89 -15.13
C ASP A 11 27.25 -23.89 -15.53
N PHE A 12 26.59 -22.73 -15.53
CA PHE A 12 25.21 -22.58 -16.00
C PHE A 12 25.10 -22.66 -17.54
N GLU A 13 26.03 -22.09 -18.30
CA GLU A 13 26.06 -22.16 -19.77
C GLU A 13 26.33 -23.59 -20.26
N THR A 14 27.21 -24.33 -19.58
CA THR A 14 27.44 -25.75 -19.86
C THR A 14 26.22 -26.61 -19.50
N GLN A 15 25.53 -26.30 -18.39
CA GLN A 15 24.26 -26.95 -18.05
C GLN A 15 23.14 -26.60 -19.03
N LEU A 16 23.06 -25.34 -19.50
CA LEU A 16 22.04 -24.87 -20.44
C LEU A 16 22.26 -25.49 -21.83
N SER A 17 23.48 -25.48 -22.35
CA SER A 17 23.81 -26.13 -23.63
C SER A 17 23.63 -27.65 -23.58
N PHE A 18 23.90 -28.28 -22.44
CA PHE A 18 23.57 -29.68 -22.21
C PHE A 18 22.05 -29.91 -22.18
N ALA A 19 21.30 -29.07 -21.48
CA ALA A 19 19.84 -29.16 -21.41
C ALA A 19 19.18 -28.93 -22.78
N GLU A 20 19.66 -27.97 -23.58
CA GLU A 20 19.19 -27.73 -24.95
C GLU A 20 19.49 -28.92 -25.88
N ASN A 21 20.69 -29.51 -25.80
CA ASN A 21 21.04 -30.69 -26.60
C ASN A 21 20.25 -31.93 -26.18
N VAL A 22 20.02 -32.16 -24.88
CA VAL A 22 19.20 -33.27 -24.39
C VAL A 22 17.72 -33.06 -24.74
N ALA A 23 17.21 -31.84 -24.58
CA ALA A 23 15.84 -31.49 -24.95
C ALA A 23 15.59 -31.65 -26.46
N THR A 24 16.58 -31.38 -27.32
CA THR A 24 16.43 -31.54 -28.78
C THR A 24 16.45 -33.01 -29.22
N GLU A 25 17.25 -33.89 -28.61
CA GLU A 25 17.22 -35.33 -28.87
C GLU A 25 15.93 -35.97 -28.35
N ASP A 26 15.55 -35.71 -27.11
CA ASP A 26 14.35 -36.30 -26.52
C ASP A 26 13.06 -35.78 -27.19
N ARG A 27 13.01 -34.51 -27.58
CA ARG A 27 11.90 -33.96 -28.39
C ARG A 27 11.81 -34.60 -29.78
N ALA A 28 12.95 -34.90 -30.41
CA ALA A 28 12.98 -35.58 -31.69
C ALA A 28 12.44 -37.01 -31.57
N LEU A 29 12.81 -37.74 -30.51
CA LEU A 29 12.29 -39.08 -30.22
C LEU A 29 10.77 -39.06 -29.98
N ILE A 30 10.30 -38.20 -29.07
CA ILE A 30 8.85 -38.06 -28.76
C ILE A 30 8.06 -37.79 -30.04
N LYS A 31 8.53 -36.87 -30.88
CA LYS A 31 7.78 -36.49 -32.08
C LYS A 31 7.69 -37.61 -33.11
N ILE A 32 8.74 -38.42 -33.24
CA ILE A 32 8.73 -39.58 -34.15
C ILE A 32 7.87 -40.71 -33.59
N GLU A 33 7.85 -40.90 -32.27
CA GLU A 33 6.96 -41.85 -31.59
C GLU A 33 5.49 -41.45 -31.78
N GLU A 34 5.13 -40.18 -31.58
CA GLU A 34 3.78 -39.65 -31.88
C GLU A 34 3.36 -39.92 -33.33
N MET A 35 4.27 -39.75 -34.29
CA MET A 35 4.01 -40.07 -35.69
C MET A 35 3.82 -41.57 -35.94
N GLY A 36 4.47 -42.42 -35.14
CA GLY A 36 4.26 -43.86 -35.13
C GLY A 36 2.89 -44.24 -34.60
N GLU A 37 2.48 -43.66 -33.47
CA GLU A 37 1.16 -43.87 -32.85
C GLU A 37 0.02 -43.38 -33.75
N ALA A 38 0.20 -42.24 -34.41
CA ALA A 38 -0.73 -41.71 -35.40
C ALA A 38 -0.75 -42.49 -36.73
N LEU A 39 0.01 -43.60 -36.84
CA LEU A 39 0.17 -44.43 -38.04
C LEU A 39 0.71 -43.68 -39.28
N ALA A 40 1.26 -42.49 -39.10
CA ALA A 40 1.93 -41.75 -40.17
C ALA A 40 3.25 -42.42 -40.58
N ILE A 41 3.95 -43.05 -39.62
CA ILE A 41 5.13 -43.89 -39.85
C ILE A 41 4.92 -45.25 -39.17
N PRO A 42 4.28 -46.22 -39.84
CA PRO A 42 4.06 -47.53 -39.26
C PRO A 42 5.38 -48.29 -39.10
N GLY A 43 5.45 -49.21 -38.13
CA GLY A 43 6.63 -50.08 -37.92
C GLY A 43 7.65 -49.58 -36.90
N ILE A 44 7.29 -48.57 -36.09
CA ILE A 44 8.07 -48.12 -34.93
C ILE A 44 7.68 -48.96 -33.70
N TYR A 45 8.65 -49.53 -33.01
CA TYR A 45 8.42 -50.34 -31.80
C TYR A 45 8.68 -49.58 -30.49
N GLY A 46 9.34 -48.43 -30.54
CA GLY A 46 9.72 -47.61 -29.38
C GLY A 46 11.23 -47.63 -29.09
N ARG A 47 11.62 -47.06 -27.95
CA ARG A 47 13.03 -46.96 -27.53
C ARG A 47 13.56 -48.27 -26.99
N LEU A 48 14.84 -48.55 -27.24
CA LEU A 48 15.48 -49.77 -26.75
C LEU A 48 15.35 -49.94 -25.22
N ARG A 49 15.48 -48.87 -24.44
CA ARG A 49 15.39 -48.89 -22.97
C ARG A 49 14.08 -49.48 -22.44
N GLU A 50 12.99 -49.31 -23.18
CA GLU A 50 11.66 -49.81 -22.82
C GLU A 50 11.47 -51.29 -23.22
N LEU A 51 12.26 -51.75 -24.20
CA LEU A 51 12.15 -53.08 -24.81
C LEU A 51 13.08 -54.13 -24.17
N VAL A 52 14.02 -53.70 -23.32
CA VAL A 52 15.03 -54.56 -22.69
C VAL A 52 15.11 -54.37 -21.18
N LYS A 53 15.46 -55.43 -20.45
CA LYS A 53 15.72 -55.41 -19.01
C LYS A 53 17.15 -55.84 -18.73
N LEU A 54 17.93 -54.95 -18.11
CA LEU A 54 19.33 -55.19 -17.75
C LEU A 54 19.41 -55.93 -16.40
N THR A 55 20.34 -56.88 -16.28
CA THR A 55 20.58 -57.59 -15.01
C THR A 55 21.22 -56.63 -13.99
N PRO A 56 20.64 -56.46 -12.78
CA PRO A 56 21.11 -55.46 -11.80
C PRO A 56 22.60 -55.53 -11.46
N SER A 57 23.15 -56.74 -11.28
CA SER A 57 24.56 -56.96 -10.93
C SER A 57 25.56 -56.50 -11.99
N TYR A 58 25.12 -56.35 -13.24
CA TYR A 58 25.95 -55.90 -14.36
C TYR A 58 25.42 -54.61 -14.99
N ARG A 59 24.60 -53.84 -14.27
CA ARG A 59 23.95 -52.64 -14.82
C ARG A 59 24.97 -51.66 -15.38
N ASN A 60 25.98 -51.30 -14.62
CA ASN A 60 26.99 -50.31 -15.03
C ASN A 60 27.76 -50.77 -16.27
N ALA A 61 28.21 -52.03 -16.26
CA ALA A 61 28.87 -52.66 -17.41
C ALA A 61 27.99 -52.65 -18.67
N LEU A 62 26.70 -52.95 -18.54
CA LEU A 62 25.75 -52.93 -19.64
C LEU A 62 25.45 -51.50 -20.11
N GLU A 63 25.27 -50.54 -19.20
CA GLU A 63 25.05 -49.13 -19.57
C GLU A 63 26.25 -48.54 -20.31
N ALA A 64 27.48 -48.84 -19.85
CA ALA A 64 28.71 -48.48 -20.53
C ALA A 64 28.84 -49.13 -21.92
N THR A 65 28.57 -50.44 -22.00
CA THR A 65 28.57 -51.17 -23.29
C THR A 65 27.61 -50.54 -24.29
N ALA A 66 26.45 -50.11 -23.81
CA ALA A 66 25.42 -49.53 -24.65
C ALA A 66 25.78 -48.16 -25.21
N GLY A 67 26.71 -47.38 -24.64
CA GLY A 67 27.24 -46.15 -25.28
C GLY A 67 26.18 -45.21 -25.88
N GLY A 68 25.07 -44.98 -25.15
CA GLY A 68 23.94 -44.16 -25.61
C GLY A 68 22.94 -44.83 -26.56
N TRP A 69 23.15 -46.09 -26.97
CA TRP A 69 22.19 -46.87 -27.75
C TRP A 69 20.91 -47.23 -27.00
N MET A 70 20.86 -47.04 -25.67
CA MET A 70 19.63 -47.24 -24.88
C MET A 70 18.48 -46.31 -25.30
N LYS A 71 18.79 -45.10 -25.81
CA LYS A 71 17.81 -44.16 -26.35
C LYS A 71 17.45 -44.43 -27.82
N ALA A 72 18.10 -45.40 -28.48
CA ALA A 72 17.88 -45.63 -29.89
C ALA A 72 16.45 -46.12 -30.17
N LEU A 73 15.87 -45.60 -31.25
CA LEU A 73 14.55 -45.97 -31.72
C LEU A 73 14.62 -47.29 -32.49
N VAL A 74 13.87 -48.29 -32.05
CA VAL A 74 13.81 -49.61 -32.68
C VAL A 74 12.66 -49.63 -33.69
N VAL A 75 12.98 -49.97 -34.94
CA VAL A 75 12.01 -50.00 -36.05
C VAL A 75 12.06 -51.35 -36.76
N LYS A 76 11.04 -51.65 -37.56
CA LYS A 76 10.90 -52.91 -38.30
C LYS A 76 12.04 -53.15 -39.28
N ASP A 77 12.25 -52.23 -40.20
CA ASP A 77 13.14 -52.40 -41.35
C ASP A 77 13.81 -51.08 -41.77
N LEU A 78 14.74 -51.17 -42.71
CA LEU A 78 15.45 -50.01 -43.25
C LEU A 78 14.52 -48.99 -43.94
N GLU A 79 13.39 -49.43 -44.51
CA GLU A 79 12.42 -48.52 -45.13
C GLU A 79 11.76 -47.62 -44.09
N THR A 80 11.35 -48.19 -42.97
CA THR A 80 10.80 -47.46 -41.82
C THR A 80 11.83 -46.47 -41.26
N ALA A 81 13.10 -46.90 -41.12
CA ALA A 81 14.18 -46.03 -40.67
C ALA A 81 14.37 -44.82 -41.60
N ARG A 82 14.29 -45.01 -42.92
CA ARG A 82 14.40 -43.92 -43.91
C ARG A 82 13.27 -42.90 -43.75
N ARG A 83 12.02 -43.35 -43.53
CA ARG A 83 10.87 -42.47 -43.29
C ARG A 83 11.06 -41.63 -42.03
N CYS A 84 11.57 -42.23 -40.95
CA CYS A 84 11.92 -41.48 -39.73
C CYS A 84 12.97 -40.40 -40.02
N VAL A 85 14.04 -40.74 -40.73
CA VAL A 85 15.12 -39.79 -41.08
C VAL A 85 14.60 -38.64 -41.95
N GLU A 86 13.76 -38.94 -42.94
CA GLU A 86 13.14 -37.92 -43.79
C GLU A 86 12.27 -36.95 -42.98
N SER A 87 11.45 -37.50 -42.08
CA SER A 87 10.62 -36.68 -41.19
C SER A 87 11.47 -35.76 -40.32
N LEU A 88 12.49 -36.30 -39.63
CA LEU A 88 13.41 -35.53 -38.79
C LEU A 88 14.09 -34.39 -39.56
N LYS A 89 14.56 -34.65 -40.78
CA LYS A 89 15.19 -33.62 -41.63
C LYS A 89 14.19 -32.54 -42.05
N ARG A 90 12.98 -32.93 -42.45
CA ARG A 90 11.93 -31.99 -42.90
C ARG A 90 11.49 -31.05 -41.78
N THR A 91 11.35 -31.59 -40.57
CA THR A 91 10.92 -30.82 -39.38
C THR A 91 12.10 -30.21 -38.61
N LYS A 92 13.34 -30.37 -39.09
CA LYS A 92 14.58 -29.93 -38.43
C LYS A 92 14.65 -30.36 -36.97
N LEU A 93 14.17 -31.56 -36.68
CA LEU A 93 14.25 -32.17 -35.35
C LEU A 93 15.63 -32.81 -35.19
N GLY A 94 16.10 -32.89 -33.95
CA GLY A 94 17.45 -33.34 -33.58
C GLY A 94 17.86 -34.70 -34.16
N ARG A 95 19.09 -35.10 -33.85
CA ARG A 95 19.66 -36.38 -34.33
C ARG A 95 19.29 -37.48 -33.35
N ILE A 96 18.84 -38.63 -33.87
CA ILE A 96 18.55 -39.82 -33.08
C ILE A 96 19.26 -41.04 -33.68
N LYS A 97 19.50 -42.07 -32.85
CA LYS A 97 19.95 -43.39 -33.31
C LYS A 97 18.74 -44.25 -33.67
N ILE A 98 18.80 -44.98 -34.78
CA ILE A 98 17.71 -45.84 -35.26
C ILE A 98 18.24 -47.25 -35.53
N ILE A 99 17.50 -48.27 -35.09
CA ILE A 99 17.86 -49.68 -35.18
C ILE A 99 16.81 -50.41 -36.04
N PRO A 100 17.12 -50.78 -37.29
CA PRO A 100 16.24 -51.61 -38.12
C PRO A 100 16.39 -53.10 -37.78
N LEU A 101 15.36 -53.71 -37.20
CA LEU A 101 15.44 -55.07 -36.66
C LEU A 101 15.65 -56.17 -37.70
N GLU A 102 14.97 -56.09 -38.84
CA GLU A 102 15.01 -57.14 -39.87
C GLU A 102 16.40 -57.28 -40.48
N ASP A 103 17.12 -56.17 -40.65
CA ASP A 103 18.46 -56.13 -41.21
C ASP A 103 19.53 -56.73 -40.28
N LEU A 104 19.30 -56.73 -38.96
CA LEU A 104 20.25 -57.20 -37.95
C LEU A 104 20.19 -58.73 -37.70
N ARG A 105 19.25 -59.45 -38.31
CA ARG A 105 19.06 -60.90 -38.07
C ARG A 105 20.26 -61.75 -38.49
N LYS A 106 21.15 -61.23 -39.35
CA LYS A 106 22.32 -61.93 -39.90
C LYS A 106 23.57 -61.89 -39.03
N LEU A 107 23.58 -61.14 -37.92
CA LEU A 107 24.72 -61.12 -37.01
C LEU A 107 25.00 -62.53 -36.49
N LYS A 108 26.27 -62.92 -36.37
CA LYS A 108 26.71 -64.19 -35.76
C LYS A 108 27.13 -63.95 -34.31
N PRO A 109 26.84 -64.88 -33.38
CA PRO A 109 27.26 -64.71 -31.99
C PRO A 109 28.79 -64.86 -31.92
N ILE A 110 29.42 -64.09 -31.04
CA ILE A 110 30.83 -64.29 -30.72
C ILE A 110 30.94 -65.46 -29.74
N THR A 111 31.92 -66.33 -29.97
CA THR A 111 32.30 -67.36 -29.01
C THR A 111 33.29 -66.73 -28.02
N PRO A 112 32.98 -66.71 -26.71
CA PRO A 112 33.90 -66.15 -25.72
C PRO A 112 35.27 -66.84 -25.79
N PRO A 113 36.38 -66.10 -25.69
CA PRO A 113 37.69 -66.69 -25.60
C PRO A 113 37.88 -67.41 -24.26
N GLU A 114 38.73 -68.44 -24.21
CA GLU A 114 39.18 -69.06 -22.97
C GLU A 114 40.18 -68.14 -22.25
N VAL A 115 39.68 -67.03 -21.70
CA VAL A 115 40.42 -66.11 -20.84
C VAL A 115 39.85 -66.24 -19.43
N LYS A 116 40.71 -66.51 -18.44
CA LYS A 116 40.31 -66.53 -17.04
C LYS A 116 39.77 -65.15 -16.64
N GLY A 117 38.65 -65.12 -15.92
CA GLY A 117 38.03 -63.87 -15.46
C GLY A 117 37.00 -63.26 -16.42
N ILE A 118 36.62 -63.94 -17.51
CA ILE A 118 35.50 -63.51 -18.36
C ILE A 118 34.20 -64.16 -17.87
N ALA A 119 33.22 -63.34 -17.48
CA ALA A 119 31.91 -63.78 -17.01
C ALA A 119 30.99 -64.22 -18.17
N GLY A 120 31.18 -63.67 -19.36
CA GLY A 120 30.45 -64.03 -20.57
C GLY A 120 30.20 -62.85 -21.51
N VAL A 121 29.41 -63.07 -22.57
CA VAL A 121 29.00 -62.02 -23.50
C VAL A 121 27.95 -61.11 -22.84
N ALA A 122 28.08 -59.80 -22.98
CA ALA A 122 27.16 -58.81 -22.39
C ALA A 122 25.70 -59.06 -22.80
N ALA A 123 25.46 -59.48 -24.06
CA ALA A 123 24.13 -59.84 -24.55
C ALA A 123 23.42 -60.95 -23.74
N SER A 124 24.16 -61.81 -23.04
CA SER A 124 23.58 -62.87 -22.20
C SER A 124 22.96 -62.33 -20.90
N PHE A 125 23.36 -61.14 -20.47
CA PHE A 125 22.88 -60.49 -19.24
C PHE A 125 21.75 -59.47 -19.50
N VAL A 126 21.22 -59.44 -20.73
CA VAL A 126 20.11 -58.58 -21.17
C VAL A 126 18.90 -59.43 -21.49
N LYS A 127 17.78 -59.19 -20.80
CA LYS A 127 16.50 -59.88 -21.05
C LYS A 127 15.63 -59.06 -21.99
N CYS A 128 15.08 -59.69 -23.03
CA CYS A 128 14.17 -59.05 -24.00
C CYS A 128 13.26 -60.09 -24.65
N ASN A 129 12.22 -59.63 -25.35
CA ASN A 129 11.41 -60.50 -26.22
C ASN A 129 12.30 -61.04 -27.37
N GLN A 130 12.04 -62.27 -27.82
CA GLN A 130 12.75 -62.92 -28.92
C GLN A 130 12.79 -62.07 -30.20
N MET A 131 11.74 -61.29 -30.47
CA MET A 131 11.70 -60.34 -31.59
C MET A 131 12.85 -59.31 -31.56
N PHE A 132 13.26 -58.86 -30.37
CA PHE A 132 14.28 -57.81 -30.18
C PHE A 132 15.70 -58.35 -29.95
N ARG A 133 15.88 -59.68 -29.93
CA ARG A 133 17.19 -60.33 -29.85
C ARG A 133 18.22 -59.80 -30.87
N PRO A 134 17.86 -59.49 -32.14
CA PRO A 134 18.81 -58.91 -33.09
C PRO A 134 19.40 -57.57 -32.63
N ALA A 135 18.58 -56.67 -32.06
CA ALA A 135 19.04 -55.39 -31.53
C ALA A 135 19.96 -55.56 -30.31
N VAL A 136 19.61 -56.47 -29.39
CA VAL A 136 20.46 -56.78 -28.23
C VAL A 136 21.80 -57.36 -28.68
N ARG A 137 21.82 -58.23 -29.67
CA ARG A 137 23.07 -58.80 -30.20
C ARG A 137 23.92 -57.78 -30.95
N PHE A 138 23.29 -56.82 -31.63
CA PHE A 138 24.02 -55.73 -32.29
C PHE A 138 24.77 -54.85 -31.29
N ILE A 139 24.14 -54.53 -30.15
CA ILE A 139 24.72 -53.58 -29.18
C ILE A 139 25.62 -54.26 -28.16
N PHE A 140 25.25 -55.45 -27.70
CA PHE A 140 25.91 -56.14 -26.58
C PHE A 140 26.58 -57.45 -27.00
N GLY A 141 26.46 -57.86 -28.26
CA GLY A 141 26.93 -59.17 -28.72
C GLY A 141 28.42 -59.23 -29.02
N ASP A 142 29.07 -58.08 -29.16
CA ASP A 142 30.50 -57.95 -29.43
C ASP A 142 31.36 -57.76 -28.18
N THR A 143 30.72 -57.55 -27.03
CA THR A 143 31.36 -57.12 -25.78
C THR A 143 31.31 -58.22 -24.73
N LEU A 144 32.45 -58.48 -24.08
CA LEU A 144 32.59 -59.44 -23.00
C LEU A 144 32.60 -58.72 -21.64
N ILE A 145 31.95 -59.31 -20.64
CA ILE A 145 32.03 -58.81 -19.26
C ILE A 145 33.21 -59.49 -18.56
N ALA A 146 34.15 -58.69 -18.07
CA ALA A 146 35.30 -59.11 -17.29
C ALA A 146 35.05 -58.91 -15.79
N ALA A 147 35.61 -59.80 -14.97
CA ALA A 147 35.53 -59.74 -13.52
C ALA A 147 36.42 -58.63 -12.93
N ASP A 148 37.55 -58.34 -13.57
CA ASP A 148 38.53 -57.34 -13.16
C ASP A 148 39.24 -56.70 -14.36
N GLU A 149 39.94 -55.59 -14.12
CA GLU A 149 40.68 -54.83 -15.14
C GLU A 149 41.77 -55.65 -15.84
N ASN A 150 42.45 -56.56 -15.13
CA ASN A 150 43.51 -57.38 -15.69
C ASN A 150 42.95 -58.36 -16.74
N ALA A 151 41.83 -58.99 -16.41
CA ALA A 151 41.10 -59.87 -17.33
C ALA A 151 40.55 -59.09 -18.54
N ALA A 152 40.01 -57.89 -18.31
CA ALA A 152 39.52 -57.01 -19.37
C ALA A 152 40.66 -56.65 -20.35
N PHE A 153 41.77 -56.14 -19.84
CA PHE A 153 42.92 -55.75 -20.65
C PHE A 153 43.56 -56.94 -21.40
N ALA A 154 43.68 -58.09 -20.75
CA ALA A 154 44.22 -59.30 -21.37
C ALA A 154 43.34 -59.82 -22.53
N ALA A 155 42.02 -59.78 -22.39
CA ALA A 155 41.09 -60.14 -23.45
C ALA A 155 41.05 -59.09 -24.57
N SER A 156 41.14 -57.80 -24.22
CA SER A 156 41.23 -56.69 -25.16
C SER A 156 42.46 -56.77 -26.07
N ARG A 157 43.63 -57.14 -25.54
CA ARG A 157 44.84 -57.41 -26.34
C ARG A 157 44.71 -58.61 -27.29
N LYS A 158 43.76 -59.52 -27.02
CA LYS A 158 43.43 -60.65 -27.90
C LYS A 158 42.39 -60.28 -28.97
N GLY A 159 41.99 -59.01 -29.05
CA GLY A 159 41.08 -58.49 -30.08
C GLY A 159 39.60 -58.52 -29.69
N TYR A 160 39.27 -58.65 -28.41
CA TYR A 160 37.88 -58.64 -27.94
C TYR A 160 37.52 -57.31 -27.27
N ARG A 161 36.33 -56.76 -27.53
CA ARG A 161 35.81 -55.64 -26.73
C ARG A 161 35.38 -56.17 -25.36
N THR A 162 35.84 -55.55 -24.28
CA THR A 162 35.52 -56.00 -22.92
C THR A 162 35.10 -54.86 -22.02
N VAL A 163 34.29 -55.13 -21.01
CA VAL A 163 33.83 -54.16 -20.01
C VAL A 163 33.97 -54.73 -18.60
N THR A 164 34.42 -53.94 -17.64
CA THR A 164 34.47 -54.33 -16.21
C THR A 164 33.10 -54.19 -15.56
N ALA A 165 32.90 -54.80 -14.39
CA ALA A 165 31.66 -54.63 -13.61
C ALA A 165 31.37 -53.16 -13.25
N GLU A 166 32.43 -52.34 -13.12
CA GLU A 166 32.36 -50.92 -12.78
C GLU A 166 31.99 -50.03 -13.98
N GLY A 167 32.16 -50.54 -15.21
CA GLY A 167 31.78 -49.85 -16.44
C GLY A 167 32.95 -49.33 -17.27
N ASP A 168 34.20 -49.70 -16.96
CA ASP A 168 35.36 -49.37 -17.78
C ASP A 168 35.37 -50.22 -19.04
N LEU A 169 35.43 -49.57 -20.19
CA LEU A 169 35.35 -50.20 -21.49
C LEU A 169 36.75 -50.30 -22.12
N TYR A 170 37.07 -51.46 -22.65
CA TYR A 170 38.30 -51.72 -23.37
C TYR A 170 37.96 -52.19 -24.79
N GLU A 171 38.36 -51.40 -25.77
CA GLU A 171 38.16 -51.72 -27.19
C GLU A 171 39.13 -52.80 -27.65
N ALA A 172 38.80 -53.49 -28.74
CA ALA A 172 39.69 -54.48 -29.36
C ALA A 172 41.01 -53.81 -29.78
N GLY A 173 42.13 -54.18 -29.14
CA GLY A 173 43.44 -53.56 -29.37
C GLY A 173 44.03 -52.78 -28.18
N GLY A 174 43.36 -52.77 -27.03
CA GLY A 174 43.91 -52.26 -25.77
C GLY A 174 43.63 -50.78 -25.48
N VAL A 175 42.79 -50.11 -26.28
CA VAL A 175 42.33 -48.75 -26.00
C VAL A 175 41.27 -48.82 -24.90
N MET A 176 41.37 -47.94 -23.90
CA MET A 176 40.49 -47.94 -22.73
C MET A 176 39.74 -46.61 -22.60
N GLU A 177 38.46 -46.71 -22.27
CA GLU A 177 37.59 -45.62 -21.85
C GLU A 177 37.14 -45.88 -20.40
N SER A 178 37.51 -44.98 -19.49
CA SER A 178 37.29 -45.13 -18.04
C SER A 178 36.91 -43.77 -17.43
N GLY A 179 36.07 -43.79 -16.38
CA GLY A 179 35.61 -42.60 -15.68
C GLY A 179 34.30 -42.83 -14.91
N TYR A 180 33.85 -41.80 -14.18
CA TYR A 180 32.58 -41.87 -13.44
C TYR A 180 31.41 -41.53 -14.36
N TYR A 181 30.56 -42.52 -14.65
CA TYR A 181 29.24 -42.26 -15.24
C TYR A 181 28.39 -41.48 -14.25
N ARG A 182 28.16 -40.19 -14.54
CA ARG A 182 27.14 -39.42 -13.83
C ARG A 182 25.78 -40.04 -14.15
N VAL A 183 25.00 -40.37 -13.12
CA VAL A 183 23.62 -40.85 -13.28
C VAL A 183 22.91 -39.90 -14.24
N SER A 184 22.47 -40.41 -15.39
CA SER A 184 21.69 -39.64 -16.35
C SER A 184 20.37 -39.27 -15.65
N ILE A 185 20.27 -38.03 -15.18
CA ILE A 185 19.00 -37.49 -14.69
C ILE A 185 18.05 -37.51 -15.88
N ASP A 186 16.89 -38.13 -15.70
CA ASP A 186 15.86 -38.18 -16.73
C ASP A 186 15.21 -36.79 -16.84
N ILE A 187 15.82 -35.93 -17.66
CA ILE A 187 15.41 -34.53 -17.83
C ILE A 187 14.02 -34.43 -18.49
N SER A 188 13.50 -35.53 -19.04
CA SER A 188 12.11 -35.60 -19.54
C SER A 188 11.07 -35.28 -18.45
N GLN A 189 11.38 -35.54 -17.18
CA GLN A 189 10.52 -35.15 -16.04
C GLN A 189 10.71 -33.69 -15.60
N LEU A 190 11.74 -33.00 -16.10
CA LEU A 190 12.01 -31.58 -15.84
C LEU A 190 11.47 -30.68 -16.95
N ILE A 191 10.96 -31.24 -18.06
CA ILE A 191 10.23 -30.50 -19.08
C ILE A 191 8.79 -30.36 -18.57
N PRO A 192 8.37 -29.19 -18.06
CA PRO A 192 6.99 -28.98 -17.66
C PRO A 192 6.09 -29.19 -18.88
N SER A 193 5.02 -29.97 -18.73
CA SER A 193 4.03 -30.12 -19.80
C SER A 193 3.45 -28.75 -20.19
N ASP A 194 3.04 -28.59 -21.46
CA ASP A 194 2.43 -27.36 -21.96
C ASP A 194 1.25 -26.88 -21.09
N GLU A 195 0.56 -27.81 -20.43
CA GLU A 195 -0.52 -27.57 -19.49
C GLU A 195 -0.06 -26.86 -18.18
N HIS A 196 1.10 -27.24 -17.64
CA HIS A 196 1.70 -26.57 -16.48
C HIS A 196 2.18 -25.17 -16.85
N VAL A 197 2.74 -24.99 -18.05
CA VAL A 197 3.16 -23.68 -18.55
C VAL A 197 1.94 -22.77 -18.78
N SER A 198 0.86 -23.31 -19.35
CA SER A 198 -0.39 -22.56 -19.57
C SER A 198 -1.03 -22.13 -18.25
N SER A 199 -1.15 -23.03 -17.28
CA SER A 199 -1.74 -22.70 -15.96
C SER A 199 -0.91 -21.67 -15.19
N LEU A 200 0.42 -21.71 -15.32
CA LEU A 200 1.30 -20.69 -14.74
C LEU A 200 1.12 -19.33 -15.43
N ASN A 201 1.04 -19.30 -16.76
CA ASN A 201 0.78 -18.06 -17.51
C ASN A 201 -0.57 -17.44 -17.14
N GLU A 202 -1.62 -18.25 -16.97
CA GLU A 202 -2.91 -17.77 -16.48
C GLU A 202 -2.82 -17.22 -15.05
N ALA A 203 -2.06 -17.87 -14.17
CA ALA A 203 -1.85 -17.39 -12.81
C ALA A 203 -1.11 -16.04 -12.80
N VAL A 204 -0.09 -15.88 -13.64
CA VAL A 204 0.63 -14.61 -13.82
C VAL A 204 -0.31 -13.53 -14.34
N ALA A 205 -1.09 -13.80 -15.38
CA ALA A 205 -2.05 -12.83 -15.93
C ALA A 205 -3.10 -12.40 -14.90
N ARG A 206 -3.59 -13.32 -14.06
CA ARG A 206 -4.49 -12.99 -12.94
C ARG A 206 -3.81 -12.09 -11.91
N LEU A 207 -2.57 -12.39 -11.53
CA LEU A 207 -1.80 -11.59 -10.57
C LEU A 207 -1.53 -10.18 -11.11
N GLU A 208 -1.16 -10.05 -12.39
CA GLU A 208 -0.99 -8.75 -13.06
C GLU A 208 -2.30 -7.94 -13.07
N GLY A 209 -3.44 -8.60 -13.32
CA GLY A 209 -4.75 -7.98 -13.23
C GLY A 209 -5.07 -7.45 -11.82
N ILE A 210 -4.77 -8.24 -10.78
CA ILE A 210 -4.96 -7.82 -9.38
C ILE A 210 -4.04 -6.65 -9.03
N LEU A 211 -2.77 -6.70 -9.44
CA LEU A 211 -1.81 -5.61 -9.24
C LEU A 211 -2.32 -4.30 -9.82
N LYS A 212 -2.75 -4.32 -11.09
CA LYS A 212 -3.29 -3.15 -11.78
C LYS A 212 -4.56 -2.59 -11.12
N GLN A 213 -5.41 -3.47 -10.58
CA GLN A 213 -6.59 -3.05 -9.82
C GLN A 213 -6.20 -2.39 -8.49
N ARG A 214 -5.20 -2.93 -7.79
CA ARG A 214 -4.68 -2.37 -6.54
C ARG A 214 -4.01 -1.01 -6.76
N GLU A 215 -3.22 -0.86 -7.81
CA GLU A 215 -2.61 0.42 -8.20
C GLU A 215 -3.68 1.51 -8.41
N ARG A 216 -4.74 1.21 -9.18
CA ARG A 216 -5.88 2.14 -9.36
C ARG A 216 -6.59 2.48 -8.04
N SER A 217 -6.71 1.50 -7.14
CA SER A 217 -7.31 1.73 -5.83
C SER A 217 -6.44 2.62 -4.94
N ILE A 218 -5.11 2.52 -5.05
CA ILE A 218 -4.17 3.39 -4.33
C ILE A 218 -4.29 4.81 -4.87
N GLU A 219 -4.27 4.99 -6.20
CA GLU A 219 -4.45 6.30 -6.83
C GLU A 219 -5.75 6.98 -6.40
N ALA A 220 -6.87 6.25 -6.38
CA ALA A 220 -8.16 6.79 -5.96
C ALA A 220 -8.17 7.21 -4.48
N VAL A 221 -7.52 6.43 -3.60
CA VAL A 221 -7.39 6.76 -2.17
C VAL A 221 -6.48 7.97 -1.97
N ASP A 222 -5.39 8.08 -2.73
CA ASP A 222 -4.49 9.23 -2.65
C ASP A 222 -5.18 10.53 -3.10
N GLU A 223 -6.01 10.47 -4.16
CA GLU A 223 -6.86 11.60 -4.57
C GLU A 223 -7.86 11.99 -3.48
N GLU A 224 -8.49 11.02 -2.82
CA GLU A 224 -9.44 11.27 -1.74
C GLU A 224 -8.74 11.87 -0.51
N ILE A 225 -7.55 11.39 -0.15
CA ILE A 225 -6.70 11.97 0.90
C ILE A 225 -6.36 13.41 0.56
N GLY A 226 -5.99 13.69 -0.69
CA GLY A 226 -5.73 15.05 -1.18
C GLY A 226 -6.92 15.98 -0.95
N ARG A 227 -8.13 15.54 -1.38
CA ARG A 227 -9.37 16.30 -1.20
C ARG A 227 -9.69 16.55 0.28
N LEU A 228 -9.58 15.54 1.13
CA LEU A 228 -9.85 15.64 2.55
C LEU A 228 -8.87 16.59 3.26
N ARG A 229 -7.59 16.61 2.84
CA ARG A 229 -6.60 17.58 3.35
C ARG A 229 -6.97 19.02 3.01
N GLU A 230 -7.42 19.28 1.78
CA GLU A 230 -7.88 20.63 1.42
C GLU A 230 -9.14 21.04 2.20
N GLU A 231 -10.08 20.11 2.40
CA GLU A 231 -11.25 20.37 3.24
C GLU A 231 -10.87 20.66 4.68
N LEU A 232 -9.92 19.91 5.26
CA LEU A 232 -9.42 20.15 6.61
C LEU A 232 -8.87 21.58 6.75
N VAL A 233 -7.99 22.01 5.84
CA VAL A 233 -7.43 23.37 5.84
C VAL A 233 -8.53 24.42 5.72
N ARG A 234 -9.52 24.23 4.84
CA ARG A 234 -10.67 25.14 4.72
C ARG A 234 -11.50 25.22 6.00
N ARG A 235 -11.72 24.08 6.67
CA ARG A 235 -12.46 24.02 7.94
C ARG A 235 -11.69 24.68 9.08
N GLU A 236 -10.38 24.44 9.18
CA GLU A 236 -9.52 25.09 10.18
C GLU A 236 -9.53 26.62 10.03
N ALA A 237 -9.40 27.13 8.80
CA ALA A 237 -9.51 28.56 8.53
C ALA A 237 -10.88 29.13 8.94
N THR A 238 -11.95 28.37 8.72
CA THR A 238 -13.32 28.78 9.12
C THR A 238 -13.46 28.82 10.64
N VAL A 239 -12.92 27.82 11.34
CA VAL A 239 -12.91 27.77 12.82
C VAL A 239 -12.14 28.96 13.38
N GLU A 240 -10.98 29.28 12.82
CA GLU A 240 -10.18 30.40 13.28
C GLU A 240 -10.87 31.75 13.05
N ARG A 241 -11.56 31.92 11.91
CA ARG A 241 -12.42 33.08 11.66
C ARG A 241 -13.51 33.22 12.72
N PHE A 242 -14.24 32.15 13.02
CA PHE A 242 -15.29 32.18 14.03
C PHE A 242 -14.76 32.47 15.43
N LYS A 243 -13.58 31.97 15.81
CA LYS A 243 -12.94 32.33 17.07
C LYS A 243 -12.66 33.83 17.16
N GLN A 244 -12.16 34.44 16.08
CA GLN A 244 -11.91 35.88 16.04
C GLN A 244 -13.21 36.68 16.14
N GLU A 245 -14.28 36.24 15.46
CA GLU A 245 -15.61 36.85 15.55
C GLU A 245 -16.16 36.77 16.99
N ILE A 246 -16.10 35.59 17.64
CA ILE A 246 -16.53 35.41 19.04
C ILE A 246 -15.74 36.31 19.98
N ALA A 247 -14.41 36.39 19.83
CA ALA A 247 -13.58 37.28 20.65
C ALA A 247 -13.94 38.77 20.43
N GLY A 248 -14.27 39.15 19.19
CA GLY A 248 -14.78 40.48 18.86
C GLY A 248 -16.11 40.79 19.53
N MET A 249 -17.07 39.86 19.45
CA MET A 249 -18.38 39.98 20.10
C MET A 249 -18.25 40.06 21.62
N ALA A 250 -17.41 39.23 22.24
CA ALA A 250 -17.16 39.26 23.68
C ALA A 250 -16.67 40.66 24.14
N ARG A 251 -15.68 41.24 23.43
CA ARG A 251 -15.20 42.62 23.70
C ARG A 251 -16.29 43.67 23.49
N SER A 252 -17.20 43.48 22.54
CA SER A 252 -18.33 44.38 22.33
C SER A 252 -19.33 44.31 23.47
N ILE A 253 -19.65 43.10 23.95
CA ILE A 253 -20.53 42.87 25.10
C ILE A 253 -19.96 43.51 26.36
N GLU A 254 -18.68 43.30 26.65
CA GLU A 254 -18.00 43.89 27.81
C GLU A 254 -18.06 45.42 27.78
N ARG A 255 -17.83 46.03 26.61
CA ARG A 255 -17.95 47.49 26.42
C ARG A 255 -19.37 48.00 26.66
N VAL A 256 -20.38 47.32 26.12
CA VAL A 256 -21.78 47.70 26.30
C VAL A 256 -22.20 47.55 27.76
N GLN A 257 -21.77 46.49 28.44
CA GLN A 257 -22.00 46.29 29.87
C GLN A 257 -21.32 47.40 30.70
N GLY A 258 -20.10 47.78 30.37
CA GLY A 258 -19.40 48.91 31.00
C GLY A 258 -20.17 50.23 30.84
N ASN A 259 -20.64 50.52 29.62
CA ASN A 259 -21.45 51.71 29.33
C ASN A 259 -22.79 51.69 30.08
N LEU A 260 -23.45 50.52 30.14
CA LEU A 260 -24.70 50.35 30.90
C LEU A 260 -24.49 50.63 32.39
N ASN A 261 -23.40 50.12 32.97
CA ASN A 261 -23.07 50.37 34.38
C ASN A 261 -22.83 51.87 34.64
N GLN A 262 -22.08 52.55 33.76
CA GLN A 262 -21.87 54.00 33.87
C GLN A 262 -23.17 54.79 33.77
N LEU A 263 -24.04 54.44 32.81
CA LEU A 263 -25.35 55.07 32.65
C LEU A 263 -26.25 54.82 33.86
N SER A 264 -26.24 53.60 34.42
CA SER A 264 -27.00 53.27 35.64
C SER A 264 -26.55 54.13 36.81
N THR A 265 -25.24 54.23 37.07
CA THR A 265 -24.70 55.09 38.13
C THR A 265 -25.10 56.54 37.90
N ARG A 266 -25.05 57.02 36.65
CA ARG A 266 -25.44 58.39 36.33
C ARG A 266 -26.92 58.66 36.55
N ILE A 267 -27.79 57.69 36.23
CA ILE A 267 -29.22 57.77 36.52
C ILE A 267 -29.46 57.84 38.03
N ASP A 268 -28.75 57.03 38.82
CA ASP A 268 -28.87 57.04 40.28
C ASP A 268 -28.41 58.38 40.89
N GLU A 269 -27.31 58.96 40.39
CA GLU A 269 -26.87 60.31 40.77
C GLU A 269 -27.92 61.37 40.45
N LEU A 270 -28.45 61.37 39.23
CA LEU A 270 -29.47 62.33 38.80
C LEU A 270 -30.78 62.17 39.59
N ASN A 271 -31.15 60.95 39.96
CA ASN A 271 -32.32 60.70 40.80
C ASN A 271 -32.14 61.28 42.21
N LYS A 272 -30.95 61.12 42.82
CA LYS A 272 -30.62 61.73 44.11
C LYS A 272 -30.63 63.26 44.04
N GLU A 273 -30.05 63.82 42.98
CA GLU A 273 -30.06 65.26 42.73
C GLU A 273 -31.50 65.78 42.61
N ARG A 274 -32.33 65.10 41.82
CA ARG A 274 -33.76 65.40 41.69
C ARG A 274 -34.50 65.33 43.04
N GLU A 275 -34.27 64.29 43.84
CA GLU A 275 -34.88 64.17 45.18
C GLU A 275 -34.48 65.34 46.08
N SER A 276 -33.20 65.72 46.08
CA SER A 276 -32.73 66.87 46.87
C SER A 276 -33.36 68.20 46.43
N GLU A 277 -33.57 68.38 45.12
CA GLU A 277 -34.21 69.57 44.57
C GLU A 277 -35.71 69.61 44.90
N VAL A 278 -36.39 68.45 44.88
CA VAL A 278 -37.78 68.33 45.32
C VAL A 278 -37.92 68.69 46.79
N ASP A 279 -37.05 68.16 47.66
CA ASP A 279 -37.04 68.48 49.09
C ASP A 279 -36.80 69.99 49.33
N PHE A 280 -35.90 70.60 48.56
CA PHE A 280 -35.64 72.04 48.62
C PHE A 280 -36.87 72.86 48.21
N LEU A 281 -37.53 72.49 47.11
CA LEU A 281 -38.76 73.13 46.65
C LEU A 281 -39.91 72.97 47.65
N GLU A 282 -40.04 71.82 48.31
CA GLU A 282 -41.04 71.61 49.35
C GLU A 282 -40.80 72.51 50.57
N LYS A 283 -39.55 72.61 51.03
CA LYS A 283 -39.17 73.55 52.11
C LYS A 283 -39.50 74.99 51.72
N GLY A 284 -39.09 75.43 50.52
CA GLY A 284 -39.38 76.78 50.02
C GLY A 284 -40.88 77.05 49.87
N ARG A 285 -41.68 76.06 49.44
CA ARG A 285 -43.15 76.15 49.45
C ARG A 285 -43.69 76.30 50.87
N GLY A 286 -43.20 75.51 51.81
CA GLY A 286 -43.55 75.60 53.23
C GLY A 286 -43.30 77.00 53.79
N GLU A 287 -42.09 77.53 53.60
CA GLU A 287 -41.71 78.90 54.00
C GLU A 287 -42.61 79.95 53.35
N ARG A 288 -42.85 79.85 52.03
CA ARG A 288 -43.76 80.75 51.30
C ARG A 288 -45.17 80.72 51.89
N THR A 289 -45.71 79.53 52.21
CA THR A 289 -47.03 79.44 52.84
C THR A 289 -47.06 80.05 54.24
N GLY A 290 -45.98 79.91 55.02
CA GLY A 290 -45.80 80.55 56.31
C GLY A 290 -45.80 82.08 56.20
N ILE A 291 -45.02 82.63 55.28
CA ILE A 291 -44.97 84.07 55.00
C ILE A 291 -46.34 84.59 54.55
N LEU A 292 -47.04 83.88 53.66
CA LEU A 292 -48.39 84.28 53.23
C LEU A 292 -49.39 84.32 54.39
N LYS A 293 -49.31 83.38 55.34
CA LYS A 293 -50.13 83.42 56.57
C LYS A 293 -49.79 84.64 57.43
N GLN A 294 -48.50 84.95 57.59
CA GLN A 294 -48.05 86.13 58.32
C GLN A 294 -48.53 87.43 57.66
N ILE A 295 -48.44 87.54 56.33
CA ILE A 295 -48.97 88.68 55.57
C ILE A 295 -50.47 88.81 55.82
N ALA A 296 -51.24 87.72 55.68
CA ALA A 296 -52.69 87.75 55.93
C ALA A 296 -53.04 88.13 57.38
N GLU A 297 -52.25 87.69 58.36
CA GLU A 297 -52.41 88.08 59.76
C GLU A 297 -52.11 89.57 59.97
N LEU A 298 -51.01 90.06 59.39
CA LEU A 298 -50.63 91.48 59.43
C LEU A 298 -51.66 92.36 58.73
N GLU A 299 -52.23 91.91 57.60
CA GLU A 299 -53.32 92.59 56.91
C GLU A 299 -54.58 92.65 57.76
N ARG A 300 -54.97 91.54 58.41
CA ARG A 300 -56.08 91.53 59.39
C ARG A 300 -55.81 92.47 60.56
N ARG A 301 -54.59 92.48 61.08
CA ARG A 301 -54.19 93.37 62.19
C ARG A 301 -54.23 94.83 61.76
N SER A 302 -53.73 95.14 60.56
CA SER A 302 -53.81 96.46 59.93
C SER A 302 -55.25 96.90 59.75
N ALA A 303 -56.12 96.03 59.23
CA ALA A 303 -57.55 96.31 59.04
C ALA A 303 -58.26 96.52 60.38
N SER A 304 -57.96 95.70 61.39
CA SER A 304 -58.48 95.87 62.75
C SER A 304 -58.06 97.22 63.31
N ILE A 305 -56.76 97.57 63.28
CA ILE A 305 -56.26 98.88 63.72
C ILE A 305 -56.96 100.01 62.96
N ARG A 306 -57.14 99.89 61.63
CA ARG A 306 -57.89 100.87 60.81
C ARG A 306 -59.36 101.00 61.22
N SER A 307 -59.97 99.94 61.76
CA SER A 307 -61.36 99.98 62.24
C SER A 307 -61.48 100.53 63.66
N THR A 308 -60.48 100.30 64.53
CA THR A 308 -60.43 100.88 65.88
C THR A 308 -60.06 102.37 65.84
N VAL A 309 -59.19 102.74 64.90
CA VAL A 309 -58.83 104.13 64.61
C VAL A 309 -59.91 104.71 63.69
N LYS A 310 -60.97 105.28 64.27
CA LYS A 310 -61.95 106.03 63.48
C LYS A 310 -61.22 107.16 62.75
N PRO A 311 -61.41 107.36 61.42
CA PRO A 311 -60.86 108.50 60.70
C PRO A 311 -61.20 109.83 61.38
N SER A 312 -62.39 109.90 62.00
CA SER A 312 -62.83 111.05 62.79
C SER A 312 -61.94 111.34 64.00
N ALA A 313 -61.39 110.32 64.67
CA ALA A 313 -60.50 110.51 65.82
C ALA A 313 -59.11 110.98 65.40
N VAL A 314 -58.62 110.57 64.22
CA VAL A 314 -57.36 111.08 63.66
C VAL A 314 -57.53 112.53 63.21
N THR A 315 -58.61 112.84 62.48
CA THR A 315 -58.90 114.22 62.07
C THR A 315 -59.24 115.14 63.24
N GLU A 316 -59.82 114.61 64.33
CA GLU A 316 -60.11 115.38 65.55
C GLU A 316 -58.84 115.63 66.36
N VAL A 317 -57.90 114.68 66.39
CA VAL A 317 -56.56 114.94 66.95
C VAL A 317 -55.82 115.95 66.10
N GLU A 318 -55.82 115.80 64.77
CA GLU A 318 -55.20 116.77 63.84
C GLU A 318 -55.84 118.16 63.94
N SER A 319 -57.17 118.26 64.05
CA SER A 319 -57.85 119.55 64.24
C SER A 319 -57.51 120.16 65.59
N LYS A 320 -57.46 119.37 66.67
CA LYS A 320 -56.98 119.84 67.97
C LYS A 320 -55.54 120.31 67.92
N THR A 321 -54.64 119.65 67.18
CA THR A 321 -53.26 120.15 67.03
C THR A 321 -53.23 121.48 66.29
N VAL A 322 -54.04 121.65 65.24
CA VAL A 322 -54.12 122.91 64.50
C VAL A 322 -54.74 124.03 65.33
N GLU A 323 -55.77 123.74 66.13
CA GLU A 323 -56.36 124.68 67.09
C GLU A 323 -55.35 125.10 68.16
N LEU A 324 -54.65 124.14 68.79
CA LEU A 324 -53.60 124.45 69.75
C LEU A 324 -52.44 125.26 69.14
N ILE A 325 -52.05 124.97 67.89
CA ILE A 325 -51.04 125.77 67.17
C ILE A 325 -51.54 127.20 66.95
N ASN A 326 -52.81 127.38 66.59
CA ASN A 326 -53.40 128.71 66.42
C ASN A 326 -53.55 129.45 67.75
N GLU A 327 -53.94 128.79 68.84
CA GLU A 327 -53.98 129.37 70.18
C GLU A 327 -52.58 129.80 70.63
N VAL A 328 -51.57 128.96 70.43
CA VAL A 328 -50.18 129.31 70.75
C VAL A 328 -49.74 130.54 69.94
N ASN A 329 -50.04 130.59 68.64
CA ASN A 329 -49.71 131.75 67.80
C ASN A 329 -50.47 133.03 68.20
N LEU A 330 -51.75 132.93 68.55
CA LEU A 330 -52.55 134.05 69.06
C LEU A 330 -52.01 134.57 70.39
N THR A 331 -51.70 133.65 71.30
CA THR A 331 -51.09 133.98 72.59
C THR A 331 -49.72 134.62 72.40
N GLN A 332 -48.94 134.18 71.40
CA GLN A 332 -47.69 134.82 71.01
C GLN A 332 -47.89 136.21 70.39
N GLN A 333 -48.94 136.43 69.60
CA GLN A 333 -49.31 137.76 69.08
C GLN A 333 -49.80 138.72 70.18
N GLU A 334 -50.50 138.21 71.19
CA GLU A 334 -50.88 138.98 72.37
C GLU A 334 -49.66 139.31 73.25
N LEU A 335 -48.75 138.35 73.43
CA LEU A 335 -47.49 138.58 74.15
C LEU A 335 -46.63 139.63 73.46
N THR A 336 -46.52 139.59 72.11
CA THR A 336 -45.75 140.60 71.35
C THR A 336 -46.40 141.97 71.33
N LYS A 337 -47.74 142.06 71.38
CA LYS A 337 -48.44 143.35 71.55
C LYS A 337 -48.25 143.94 72.95
N LEU A 338 -48.29 143.10 73.99
CA LEU A 338 -48.04 143.54 75.36
C LEU A 338 -46.57 143.99 75.54
N ASP A 339 -45.61 143.31 74.92
CA ASP A 339 -44.19 143.70 74.93
C ASP A 339 -43.93 144.97 74.12
N SER A 340 -44.70 145.26 73.05
CA SER A 340 -44.56 146.50 72.28
C SER A 340 -45.18 147.74 72.96
N ASP A 341 -46.13 147.56 73.88
CA ASP A 341 -46.72 148.66 74.65
C ASP A 341 -45.89 149.03 75.90
N PHE A 342 -44.83 148.26 76.22
CA PHE A 342 -43.96 148.44 77.39
C PHE A 342 -42.50 148.84 77.06
N THR A 343 -42.19 149.26 75.83
CA THR A 343 -40.85 149.80 75.45
C THR A 343 -40.95 151.04 74.57
#